data_AF-M0CEG9-F1
#
_entry.id   AF-M0CEG9-F1
#
_cell.length_a   1.000
_cell.length_b   1.000
_cell.length_c   1.000
_cell.angle_alpha   90.00
_cell.angle_beta   90.00
_cell.angle_gamma   90.00
#
_symmetry.space_group_name_H-M   'P 1'
#
loop_
_entity.id
_entity.type
_entity.pdbx_description
1 polymer ?
#
loop_
_entity_poly.entity_id
_entity_poly.type
_entity_poly.pdbx_seq_one_letter_code
_entity_poly.pdbx_strand_id
1 'polypeptide(L)'
;MGYACPVCDVEQADAEHLANHLAITASLGREDHRAWLEEHAPDWSDCSPEELGEIVGQYAPDIDTPEFESPSHGHDHGRPGGLEEGLARQSRQPGRGDQLGGRSGRGGMSAEAESALEEARELTRQMQEPTEAGEGGEASDDETGAAETTDGDTAADDDGPSERETGN
;
A
#
# COMPACT_ATOMS: atom_id res chain seq x y z
N MET A 1 -8.64 1.65 18.69
CA MET A 1 -8.43 0.54 19.64
C MET A 1 -7.64 -0.49 18.87
N GLY A 2 -6.46 -0.85 19.35
CA GLY A 2 -5.60 -1.78 18.62
C GLY A 2 -6.01 -3.22 18.89
N TYR A 3 -5.60 -4.12 18.01
CA TYR A 3 -5.86 -5.55 18.17
C TYR A 3 -4.58 -6.34 17.97
N ALA A 4 -4.35 -7.38 18.75
CA ALA A 4 -3.26 -8.32 18.47
C ALA A 4 -3.76 -9.48 17.61
N CYS A 5 -2.97 -9.84 16.60
CA CYS A 5 -3.27 -10.99 15.77
C CYS A 5 -3.24 -12.28 16.61
N PRO A 6 -4.32 -13.10 16.63
CA PRO A 6 -4.39 -14.29 17.48
C PRO A 6 -3.42 -15.41 17.06
N VAL A 7 -2.83 -15.32 15.86
CA VAL A 7 -1.92 -16.34 15.32
C VAL A 7 -0.45 -15.98 15.54
N CYS A 8 -0.07 -14.72 15.32
CA CYS A 8 1.32 -14.27 15.37
C CYS A 8 1.62 -13.18 16.41
N ASP A 9 0.62 -12.79 17.20
CA ASP A 9 0.69 -11.79 18.28
C ASP A 9 1.10 -10.39 17.81
N VAL A 10 1.09 -10.14 16.49
CA VAL A 10 1.45 -8.83 15.92
C VAL A 10 0.33 -7.82 16.23
N GLU A 11 0.73 -6.70 16.83
CA GLU A 11 -0.13 -5.56 17.14
C GLU A 11 -0.58 -4.83 15.86
N GLN A 12 -1.88 -4.56 15.74
CA GLN A 12 -2.52 -3.87 14.63
C GLN A 12 -3.23 -2.62 15.14
N ALA A 13 -3.28 -1.57 14.31
CA ALA A 13 -3.82 -0.28 14.68
C ALA A 13 -5.34 -0.32 14.97
N ASP A 14 -6.06 -1.12 14.20
CA ASP A 14 -7.51 -1.30 14.26
C ASP A 14 -7.93 -2.64 13.65
N ALA A 15 -9.24 -2.92 13.73
CA ALA A 15 -9.83 -4.17 13.27
C ALA A 15 -9.70 -4.38 11.75
N GLU A 16 -9.72 -3.30 10.95
CA GLU A 16 -9.54 -3.39 9.49
C GLU A 16 -8.10 -3.78 9.15
N HIS A 17 -7.11 -3.17 9.81
CA HIS A 17 -5.71 -3.55 9.66
C HIS A 17 -5.45 -5.00 10.07
N LEU A 18 -6.12 -5.48 11.12
CA LEU A 18 -6.08 -6.89 11.52
C LEU A 18 -6.67 -7.81 10.43
N ALA A 19 -7.84 -7.46 9.89
CA ALA A 19 -8.46 -8.21 8.81
C ALA A 19 -7.56 -8.29 7.57
N ASN A 20 -6.96 -7.17 7.18
CA ASN A 20 -6.05 -7.10 6.04
C ASN A 20 -4.78 -7.94 6.28
N HIS A 21 -4.20 -7.85 7.48
CA HIS A 21 -3.06 -8.68 7.88
C HIS A 21 -3.38 -10.17 7.73
N LEU A 22 -4.53 -10.63 8.23
CA LEU A 22 -4.97 -12.02 8.14
C LEU A 22 -5.24 -12.45 6.69
N ALA A 23 -5.95 -11.63 5.90
CA ALA A 23 -6.29 -11.94 4.51
C ALA A 23 -5.04 -12.04 3.61
N ILE A 24 -4.09 -11.10 3.72
CA ILE A 24 -2.84 -11.13 2.96
C ILE A 24 -1.98 -12.34 3.38
N THR A 25 -1.82 -12.58 4.68
CA THR A 25 -0.98 -13.69 5.16
C THR A 25 -1.56 -15.06 4.81
N ALA A 26 -2.88 -15.21 4.85
CA ALA A 26 -3.57 -16.41 4.35
C ALA A 26 -3.38 -16.58 2.83
N SER A 27 -3.48 -15.48 2.06
CA SER A 27 -3.26 -15.49 0.61
C SER A 27 -1.81 -15.83 0.21
N LEU A 28 -0.84 -15.47 1.05
CA LEU A 28 0.57 -15.85 0.90
C LEU A 28 0.85 -17.32 1.26
N GLY A 29 -0.17 -18.08 1.67
CA GLY A 29 -0.05 -19.50 1.97
C GLY A 29 0.46 -19.79 3.38
N ARG A 30 0.28 -18.87 4.34
CA ARG A 30 0.50 -19.19 5.76
C ARG A 30 -0.70 -19.97 6.28
N GLU A 31 -0.53 -21.28 6.37
CA GLU A 31 -1.57 -22.23 6.75
C GLU A 31 -2.20 -21.93 8.13
N ASP A 32 -1.43 -21.45 9.10
CA ASP A 32 -1.98 -21.09 10.42
C ASP A 32 -3.00 -19.94 10.35
N HIS A 33 -2.72 -18.92 9.52
CA HIS A 33 -3.60 -17.75 9.36
C HIS A 33 -4.83 -18.12 8.54
N ARG A 34 -4.63 -18.97 7.52
CA ARG A 34 -5.71 -19.49 6.69
C ARG A 34 -6.64 -20.40 7.47
N ALA A 35 -6.13 -21.35 8.26
CA ALA A 35 -6.93 -22.26 9.05
C ALA A 35 -7.76 -21.50 10.10
N TRP A 36 -7.15 -20.48 10.72
CA TRP A 36 -7.85 -19.63 11.66
C TRP A 36 -9.01 -18.86 10.98
N LEU A 37 -8.76 -18.28 9.80
CA LEU A 37 -9.80 -17.62 9.01
C LEU A 37 -10.88 -18.59 8.54
N GLU A 38 -10.54 -19.79 8.07
CA GLU A 38 -11.52 -20.79 7.63
C GLU A 38 -12.42 -21.27 8.79
N GLU A 39 -11.92 -21.27 10.03
CA GLU A 39 -12.71 -21.62 11.22
C GLU A 39 -13.66 -20.49 11.67
N HIS A 40 -13.19 -19.23 11.65
CA HIS A 40 -13.92 -18.10 12.22
C HIS A 40 -14.71 -17.28 11.19
N ALA A 41 -14.26 -17.28 9.93
CA ALA A 41 -14.80 -16.50 8.83
C ALA A 41 -14.61 -17.25 7.49
N PRO A 42 -15.35 -18.34 7.21
CA PRO A 42 -15.14 -19.16 6.01
C PRO A 42 -15.31 -18.39 4.69
N ASP A 43 -16.13 -17.34 4.67
CA ASP A 43 -16.35 -16.44 3.52
C ASP A 43 -15.42 -15.21 3.52
N TRP A 44 -14.31 -15.24 4.27
CA TRP A 44 -13.36 -14.11 4.38
C TRP A 44 -12.86 -13.58 3.04
N SER A 45 -12.83 -14.42 2.00
CA SER A 45 -12.36 -14.04 0.68
C SER A 45 -13.36 -13.20 -0.12
N ASP A 46 -14.64 -13.18 0.28
CA ASP A 46 -15.71 -12.37 -0.33
C ASP A 46 -16.07 -11.16 0.54
N CYS A 47 -15.69 -11.17 1.82
CA CYS A 47 -15.90 -10.06 2.73
C CYS A 47 -15.00 -8.85 2.44
N SER A 48 -15.54 -7.66 2.65
CA SER A 48 -14.75 -6.42 2.66
C SER A 48 -13.84 -6.38 3.91
N PRO A 49 -12.73 -5.62 3.88
CA PRO A 49 -11.83 -5.47 5.03
C PRO A 49 -12.54 -4.97 6.30
N GLU A 50 -13.52 -4.08 6.16
CA GLU A 50 -14.35 -3.57 7.27
C GLU A 50 -15.21 -4.69 7.87
N GLU A 51 -15.96 -5.41 7.03
CA GLU A 51 -16.83 -6.51 7.43
C GLU A 51 -16.03 -7.64 8.08
N LEU A 52 -14.89 -7.99 7.48
CA LEU A 52 -13.98 -8.98 8.04
C LEU A 52 -13.40 -8.48 9.38
N GLY A 53 -13.08 -7.19 9.47
CA GLY A 53 -12.61 -6.52 10.69
C GLY A 53 -13.59 -6.67 11.85
N GLU A 54 -14.88 -6.44 11.62
CA GLU A 54 -15.93 -6.62 12.63
C GLU A 54 -16.04 -8.06 13.11
N ILE A 55 -15.83 -9.04 12.22
CA ILE A 55 -15.84 -10.46 12.59
C ILE A 55 -14.59 -10.80 13.41
N VAL A 56 -13.40 -10.50 12.88
CA VAL A 56 -12.13 -10.90 13.52
C VAL A 56 -11.85 -10.12 14.80
N GLY A 57 -12.30 -8.87 14.90
CA GLY A 57 -12.18 -8.03 16.08
C GLY A 57 -12.97 -8.55 17.29
N GLN A 58 -14.01 -9.36 17.08
CA GLN A 58 -14.73 -10.02 18.19
C GLN A 58 -13.93 -11.17 18.82
N TYR A 59 -13.02 -11.78 18.06
CA TYR A 59 -12.20 -12.91 18.49
C TYR A 59 -10.78 -12.50 18.88
N ALA A 60 -10.31 -11.35 18.41
CA ALA A 60 -8.99 -10.83 18.72
C ALA A 60 -8.98 -10.08 20.07
N PRO A 61 -7.91 -10.25 20.87
CA PRO A 61 -7.76 -9.48 22.09
C PRO A 61 -7.59 -7.99 21.76
N ASP A 62 -8.48 -7.17 22.33
CA ASP A 62 -8.36 -5.72 22.32
C ASP A 62 -7.16 -5.29 23.15
N ILE A 63 -6.33 -4.44 22.56
CA ILE A 63 -5.14 -3.86 23.21
C ILE A 63 -5.25 -2.34 23.17
N ASP A 64 -4.96 -1.73 24.32
CA ASP A 64 -4.79 -0.28 24.41
C ASP A 64 -3.44 0.07 23.76
N THR A 65 -3.46 0.22 22.43
CA THR A 65 -2.29 0.70 21.70
C THR A 65 -2.15 2.19 21.96
N PRO A 66 -0.96 2.67 22.34
CA PRO A 66 -0.72 4.11 22.35
C PRO A 66 -0.92 4.61 20.93
N GLU A 67 -1.83 5.58 20.76
CA GLU A 67 -2.20 6.14 19.46
C GLU A 67 -0.93 6.47 18.67
N PHE A 68 -0.61 5.65 17.66
CA PHE A 68 0.59 5.80 16.84
C PHE A 68 0.56 7.13 16.05
N GLU A 69 -0.63 7.74 15.95
CA GLU A 69 -0.91 9.05 15.37
C GLU A 69 -1.07 10.17 16.40
N SER A 70 -0.62 10.00 17.63
CA SER A 70 -0.46 11.15 18.51
C SER A 70 0.87 11.86 18.18
N PRO A 71 0.88 13.06 17.53
CA PRO A 71 2.09 13.89 17.43
C PRO A 71 2.55 14.45 18.79
N SER A 72 1.98 13.94 19.89
CA SER A 72 2.24 14.34 21.26
C SER A 72 2.76 13.18 22.13
N HIS A 73 3.33 12.13 21.55
CA HIS A 73 4.26 11.30 22.33
C HIS A 73 5.64 11.94 22.24
N GLY A 74 5.92 12.83 23.20
CA GLY A 74 7.26 13.33 23.48
C GLY A 74 8.14 12.18 23.93
N HIS A 75 8.64 11.39 22.98
CA HIS A 75 9.83 10.57 23.19
C HIS A 75 11.00 11.52 23.40
N ASP A 76 11.19 11.95 24.64
CA ASP A 76 12.48 12.45 25.15
C ASP A 76 13.46 11.26 25.25
N HIS A 77 13.72 10.62 24.10
CA HIS A 77 14.91 9.82 23.93
C HIS A 77 16.00 10.78 23.48
N GLY A 78 16.51 11.58 24.41
CA GLY A 78 17.78 12.32 24.33
C GLY A 78 18.21 12.68 22.90
N ARG A 79 17.39 13.44 22.17
CA ARG A 79 17.68 13.80 20.78
C ARG A 79 18.89 14.74 20.79
N PRO A 80 20.06 14.35 20.24
CA PRO A 80 21.21 15.24 20.20
C PRO A 80 20.98 16.30 19.11
N GLY A 81 20.30 17.38 19.48
CA GLY A 81 19.98 18.50 18.58
C GLY A 81 19.04 18.11 17.44
N GLY A 82 18.40 19.11 16.82
CA GLY A 82 17.54 18.89 15.67
C GLY A 82 18.27 18.14 14.54
N LEU A 83 17.51 17.58 13.60
CA LEU A 83 18.04 16.95 12.38
C LEU A 83 19.15 17.83 11.73
N GLU A 84 18.96 19.15 11.77
CA GLU A 84 19.91 20.16 11.32
C GLU A 84 21.26 20.15 12.07
N GLU A 85 21.24 20.04 13.40
CA GLU A 85 22.44 19.92 14.23
C GLU A 85 23.14 18.57 14.01
N GLY A 86 22.37 17.49 13.80
CA GLY A 86 22.90 16.16 13.45
C GLY A 86 23.64 16.17 12.11
N LEU A 87 23.05 16.77 11.07
CA LEU A 87 23.71 16.98 9.78
C LEU A 87 24.95 17.87 9.90
N ALA A 88 24.87 18.94 10.69
CA ALA A 88 25.98 19.86 10.87
C ALA A 88 27.16 19.20 11.63
N ARG A 89 26.91 18.27 12.55
CA ARG A 89 27.97 17.47 13.20
C ARG A 89 28.55 16.41 12.26
N GLN A 90 27.74 15.78 11.43
CA GLN A 90 28.21 14.77 10.46
C GLN A 90 29.09 15.39 9.36
N SER A 91 28.76 16.60 8.90
CA SER A 91 29.53 17.34 7.88
C SER A 91 30.84 17.95 8.40
N ARG A 92 30.98 18.15 9.72
CA ARG A 92 32.18 18.71 10.37
C ARG A 92 33.19 17.67 10.84
N GLN A 93 32.96 16.38 10.58
CA GLN A 93 33.88 15.31 10.97
C GLN A 93 34.72 14.85 9.76
N PRO A 94 35.96 15.34 9.59
CA PRO A 94 36.85 14.82 8.55
C PRO A 94 37.29 13.40 8.92
N GLY A 95 36.86 12.40 8.15
CA GLY A 95 37.45 11.05 8.20
C GLY A 95 36.49 9.86 8.43
N ARG A 96 35.16 10.05 8.39
CA ARG A 96 34.18 8.95 8.55
C ARG A 96 33.18 8.85 7.38
N GLY A 97 33.55 9.30 6.19
CA GLY A 97 32.67 9.33 5.01
C GLY A 97 33.03 8.33 3.90
N ASP A 98 33.99 7.42 4.10
CA ASP A 98 34.56 6.61 3.02
C ASP A 98 34.03 5.17 2.94
N GLN A 99 32.98 4.80 3.69
CA GLN A 99 32.51 3.40 3.71
C GLN A 99 31.02 3.18 3.45
N LEU A 100 30.19 4.21 3.35
CA LEU A 100 28.77 4.03 3.01
C LEU A 100 28.36 5.12 2.03
N GLY A 101 28.08 4.71 0.79
CA GLY A 101 27.89 5.56 -0.37
C GLY A 101 26.89 6.69 -0.18
N GLY A 102 27.35 7.91 -0.47
CA GLY A 102 26.57 9.13 -0.48
C GLY A 102 26.99 10.02 -1.64
N ARG A 103 26.36 9.77 -2.79
CA ARG A 103 26.24 10.60 -3.99
C ARG A 103 26.58 12.09 -3.82
N SER A 104 27.44 12.57 -4.73
CA SER A 104 27.74 13.98 -5.05
C SER A 104 28.92 14.62 -4.32
N GLY A 105 30.13 14.25 -4.74
CA GLY A 105 31.35 14.87 -4.23
C GLY A 105 32.61 14.54 -5.03
N ARG A 106 32.59 14.75 -6.35
CA ARG A 106 33.80 14.87 -7.22
C ARG A 106 34.95 13.89 -6.89
N GLY A 107 34.64 12.61 -6.71
CA GLY A 107 35.58 11.50 -6.84
C GLY A 107 35.33 10.88 -8.20
N GLY A 108 36.37 10.77 -9.04
CA GLY A 108 36.23 10.33 -10.43
C GLY A 108 35.42 9.04 -10.53
N MET A 109 34.41 9.05 -11.41
CA MET A 109 33.74 7.81 -11.81
C MET A 109 34.82 6.84 -12.30
N SER A 110 34.76 5.58 -11.91
CA SER A 110 35.69 4.59 -12.47
C SER A 110 35.41 4.43 -13.96
N ALA A 111 36.43 4.13 -14.76
CA ALA A 111 36.28 3.93 -16.21
C ALA A 111 35.21 2.85 -16.54
N GLU A 112 35.06 1.86 -15.67
CA GLU A 112 34.01 0.83 -15.76
C GLU A 112 32.61 1.41 -15.56
N ALA A 113 32.43 2.34 -14.62
CA ALA A 113 31.15 3.02 -14.40
C ALA A 113 30.81 3.96 -15.55
N GLU A 114 31.80 4.62 -16.15
CA GLU A 114 31.62 5.44 -17.35
C GLU A 114 31.19 4.58 -18.55
N SER A 115 31.86 3.44 -18.77
CA SER A 115 31.50 2.46 -19.81
C SER A 115 30.07 1.93 -19.65
N ALA A 116 29.67 1.53 -18.44
CA ALA A 116 28.33 1.00 -18.17
C ALA A 116 27.23 2.05 -18.42
N LEU A 117 27.49 3.33 -18.12
CA LEU A 117 26.56 4.42 -18.40
C LEU A 117 26.46 4.74 -19.89
N GLU A 118 27.54 4.57 -20.65
CA GLU A 118 27.54 4.73 -22.10
C GLU A 118 26.75 3.61 -22.79
N GLU A 119 26.99 2.35 -22.43
CA GLU A 119 26.25 1.20 -22.96
C GLU A 119 24.73 1.30 -22.68
N ALA A 120 24.36 1.70 -21.46
CA ALA A 120 22.96 1.89 -21.10
C ALA A 120 22.27 2.96 -21.98
N ARG A 121 22.99 4.03 -22.33
CA ARG A 121 22.48 5.09 -23.22
C ARG A 121 22.33 4.61 -24.66
N GLU A 122 23.25 3.78 -25.15
CA GLU A 122 23.16 3.19 -26.49
C GLU A 122 21.98 2.22 -26.63
N LEU A 123 21.75 1.35 -25.65
CA LEU A 123 20.57 0.47 -25.64
C LEU A 123 19.27 1.26 -25.63
N THR A 124 19.24 2.34 -24.84
CA THR A 124 18.08 3.24 -24.79
C THR A 124 17.83 3.94 -26.12
N ARG A 125 18.89 4.34 -26.84
CA ARG A 125 18.78 4.93 -28.18
C ARG A 125 18.25 3.92 -29.20
N GLN A 126 18.77 2.69 -29.21
CA GLN A 126 18.31 1.63 -30.11
C GLN A 126 16.82 1.28 -29.90
N MET A 127 16.31 1.37 -28.67
CA MET A 127 14.89 1.19 -28.39
C MET A 127 14.03 2.39 -28.79
N GLN A 128 14.61 3.60 -28.84
CA GLN A 128 13.92 4.84 -29.19
C GLN A 128 14.01 5.18 -30.68
N GLU A 129 14.93 4.57 -31.43
CA GLU A 129 14.93 4.67 -32.89
C GLU A 129 13.64 4.04 -33.42
N PRO A 130 12.71 4.84 -33.99
CA PRO A 130 11.57 4.28 -34.67
C PRO A 130 12.11 3.42 -35.81
N THR A 131 11.57 2.22 -35.97
CA THR A 131 11.88 1.37 -37.12
C THR A 131 11.42 2.07 -38.40
N GLU A 132 12.30 2.89 -38.97
CA GLU A 132 12.05 3.61 -40.23
C GLU A 132 12.23 2.62 -41.39
N ALA A 133 11.28 1.71 -41.49
CA ALA A 133 10.95 0.94 -42.68
C ALA A 133 9.44 0.63 -42.63
N GLY A 134 8.61 1.67 -42.75
CA GLY A 134 7.16 1.56 -42.70
C GLY A 134 6.47 2.87 -43.09
N GLU A 135 6.47 3.13 -44.39
CA GLU A 135 5.74 4.15 -45.13
C GLU A 135 4.35 4.53 -44.57
N GLY A 136 4.10 5.84 -44.44
CA GLY A 136 2.83 6.51 -44.79
C GLY A 136 1.54 6.18 -44.02
N GLY A 137 1.00 7.16 -43.29
CA GLY A 137 -0.39 7.13 -42.82
C GLY A 137 -0.80 8.35 -42.00
N GLU A 138 -1.29 9.37 -42.70
CA GLU A 138 -2.35 10.33 -42.30
C GLU A 138 -3.39 9.75 -41.30
N ALA A 139 -4.16 10.45 -40.47
CA ALA A 139 -4.55 11.85 -40.28
C ALA A 139 -5.09 11.94 -38.82
N SER A 140 -4.94 13.07 -38.12
CA SER A 140 -6.03 13.97 -37.73
C SER A 140 -7.34 13.29 -37.28
N ASP A 141 -7.69 13.43 -36.00
CA ASP A 141 -9.07 13.76 -35.59
C ASP A 141 -9.07 14.37 -34.18
N ASP A 142 -9.77 15.49 -34.07
CA ASP A 142 -9.83 16.44 -32.96
C ASP A 142 -11.25 16.42 -32.42
N GLU A 143 -11.59 15.42 -31.61
CA GLU A 143 -12.99 15.26 -31.19
C GLU A 143 -13.16 15.68 -29.72
N THR A 144 -13.20 17.00 -29.53
CA THR A 144 -13.84 17.59 -28.34
C THR A 144 -15.36 17.45 -28.48
N GLY A 145 -15.98 16.60 -27.65
CA GLY A 145 -17.43 16.37 -27.67
C GLY A 145 -17.99 16.11 -26.28
N ALA A 146 -18.61 17.13 -25.71
CA ALA A 146 -19.41 17.07 -24.48
C ALA A 146 -20.78 16.40 -24.72
N ALA A 147 -21.31 15.73 -23.69
CA ALA A 147 -22.73 15.57 -23.30
C ALA A 147 -22.91 14.19 -22.60
N GLU A 148 -23.15 14.17 -21.29
CA GLU A 148 -24.49 14.08 -20.66
C GLU A 148 -25.18 12.74 -20.95
N THR A 149 -25.20 11.84 -19.96
CA THR A 149 -26.24 10.81 -19.84
C THR A 149 -26.94 11.03 -18.51
N THR A 150 -28.13 11.60 -18.60
CA THR A 150 -29.18 11.48 -17.58
C THR A 150 -29.92 10.16 -17.79
N ASP A 151 -30.90 9.90 -16.90
CA ASP A 151 -31.86 8.79 -16.90
C ASP A 151 -31.33 7.56 -16.13
N GLY A 152 -31.69 7.30 -14.87
CA GLY A 152 -32.94 7.65 -14.18
C GLY A 152 -34.02 6.59 -14.45
N ASP A 153 -33.79 5.35 -14.02
CA ASP A 153 -34.83 4.31 -14.00
C ASP A 153 -34.59 3.29 -12.87
N THR A 154 -35.36 3.42 -11.78
CA THR A 154 -36.04 2.30 -11.09
C THR A 154 -36.97 2.94 -10.06
N ALA A 155 -38.16 3.31 -10.51
CA ALA A 155 -39.32 3.50 -9.67
C ALA A 155 -40.29 2.36 -9.94
N ALA A 156 -40.40 1.42 -9.01
CA ALA A 156 -41.60 0.61 -8.81
C ALA A 156 -41.60 0.11 -7.37
N ASP A 157 -42.17 0.94 -6.51
CA ASP A 157 -42.89 0.50 -5.32
C ASP A 157 -44.00 -0.47 -5.80
N ASP A 158 -43.90 -1.75 -5.45
CA ASP A 158 -45.01 -2.70 -5.51
C ASP A 158 -45.32 -3.17 -4.09
N ASP A 159 -46.28 -2.45 -3.52
CA ASP A 159 -47.05 -2.71 -2.32
C ASP A 159 -47.76 -4.08 -2.40
N GLY A 160 -47.62 -4.92 -1.37
CA GLY A 160 -48.36 -6.17 -1.29
C GLY A 160 -48.22 -6.91 0.06
N PRO A 161 -49.15 -6.75 1.02
CA PRO A 161 -49.12 -7.43 2.30
C PRO A 161 -49.64 -8.88 2.17
N SER A 162 -49.02 -9.84 2.85
CA SER A 162 -49.62 -11.15 3.08
C SER A 162 -49.66 -11.48 4.56
N GLU A 163 -50.88 -11.49 5.03
CA GLU A 163 -51.35 -11.74 6.37
C GLU A 163 -51.16 -13.23 6.77
N ARG A 164 -50.66 -13.47 7.99
CA ARG A 164 -51.15 -14.44 9.01
C ARG A 164 -52.16 -15.51 8.54
N GLU A 165 -51.79 -16.81 8.60
CA GLU A 165 -52.74 -17.89 8.97
C GLU A 165 -52.05 -19.23 9.35
N THR A 166 -52.38 -19.75 10.54
CA THR A 166 -52.49 -21.15 11.03
C THR A 166 -51.43 -22.20 10.62
N GLY A 167 -50.76 -22.92 11.53
CA GLY A 167 -51.34 -23.81 12.54
C GLY A 167 -51.41 -25.25 12.02
N ASN A 168 -50.45 -26.10 12.40
CA ASN A 168 -50.60 -27.57 12.44
C ASN A 168 -49.64 -28.18 13.47
#